data_AF-A0A1I3Z160-F1
#
_entry.id   AF-A0A1I3Z160-F1
#
_cell.length_a   1.000
_cell.length_b   1.000
_cell.length_c   1.000
_cell.angle_alpha   90.00
_cell.angle_beta   90.00
_cell.angle_gamma   90.00
#
_symmetry.space_group_name_H-M   'P 1'
#
loop_
_entity.id
_entity.type
_entity.pdbx_description
1 polymer ?
#
loop_
_entity_poly.entity_id
_entity_poly.type
_entity_poly.pdbx_seq_one_letter_code
_entity_poly.pdbx_strand_id
1 'polypeptide(L)'
;MPTPMRKIQPSTGSRAKAPLRFGLILLRTAAAFAVAAGPGSAGAGEADPRKEPPRVQIALVRAANGSEQSFTGVISARVQSNLGFRVPGKVVERYVDAGQGVRAGQPLMRLDNKDLDLALAAKDNAVAAARAAAAQTAADEARYSRLVAKG
;
A
#
# COMPACT_ATOMS: atom_id res chain seq x y z
N MET A 1 -1.18 40.99 -7.76
CA MET A 1 -1.74 40.37 -6.55
C MET A 1 -1.92 38.88 -6.79
N PRO A 2 -1.15 37.98 -6.16
CA PRO A 2 -1.41 36.54 -6.23
C PRO A 2 -2.26 36.06 -5.03
N THR A 3 -3.33 35.37 -5.34
CA THR A 3 -4.26 34.68 -4.43
C THR A 3 -3.54 33.52 -3.72
N PRO A 4 -3.66 33.34 -2.39
CA PRO A 4 -2.99 32.23 -1.72
C PRO A 4 -3.71 30.90 -1.97
N MET A 5 -2.92 29.88 -2.30
CA MET A 5 -3.38 28.50 -2.46
C MET A 5 -3.84 27.91 -1.12
N ARG A 6 -5.03 27.32 -1.15
CA ARG A 6 -5.72 26.65 -0.05
C ARG A 6 -4.94 25.39 0.37
N LYS A 7 -4.37 25.38 1.57
CA LYS A 7 -3.80 24.17 2.19
C LYS A 7 -4.91 23.14 2.42
N ILE A 8 -4.72 21.93 1.90
CA ILE A 8 -5.56 20.77 2.20
C ILE A 8 -4.96 20.14 3.47
N GLN A 9 -5.67 20.25 4.59
CA GLN A 9 -5.35 19.55 5.84
C GLN A 9 -5.92 18.12 5.78
N PRO A 10 -5.14 17.06 6.04
CA PRO A 10 -5.74 15.77 6.36
C PRO A 10 -6.26 15.79 7.80
N SER A 11 -7.52 15.38 7.94
CA SER A 11 -8.25 15.24 9.20
C SER A 11 -7.61 14.16 10.09
N THR A 12 -6.99 14.57 11.20
CA THR A 12 -6.58 13.68 12.28
C THR A 12 -7.81 13.27 13.09
N GLY A 13 -8.38 12.11 12.74
CA GLY A 13 -9.42 11.44 13.50
C GLY A 13 -8.83 10.67 14.68
N SER A 14 -9.04 11.23 15.88
CA SER A 14 -9.04 10.64 17.21
C SER A 14 -9.10 9.10 17.30
N ARG A 15 -8.19 8.52 18.08
CA ARG A 15 -8.51 7.67 19.24
C ARG A 15 -7.28 7.47 20.12
N ALA A 16 -7.12 8.36 21.09
CA ALA A 16 -6.27 8.13 22.25
C ALA A 16 -6.86 7.00 23.10
N LYS A 17 -6.04 6.03 23.49
CA LYS A 17 -6.29 5.13 24.62
C LYS A 17 -5.06 5.17 25.52
N ALA A 18 -5.12 6.04 26.53
CA ALA A 18 -4.30 5.93 27.73
C ALA A 18 -4.94 4.91 28.68
N PRO A 19 -4.14 4.29 29.56
CA PRO A 19 -4.55 4.26 30.95
C PRO A 19 -3.46 4.83 31.86
N LEU A 20 -3.85 5.88 32.58
CA LEU A 20 -3.32 6.27 33.87
C LEU A 20 -3.51 5.12 34.88
N ARG A 21 -2.53 4.93 35.77
CA ARG A 21 -2.65 4.80 37.25
C ARG A 21 -1.26 4.49 37.83
N PHE A 22 -0.66 5.42 38.57
CA PHE A 22 -0.84 5.75 39.99
C PHE A 22 0.07 4.93 40.92
N GLY A 23 0.84 5.64 41.75
CA GLY A 23 1.57 5.12 42.91
C GLY A 23 3.06 4.88 42.66
N LEU A 24 3.98 5.20 43.56
CA LEU A 24 3.90 5.78 44.90
C LEU A 24 5.33 6.21 45.25
N ILE A 25 5.50 7.46 45.68
CA ILE A 25 6.76 7.99 46.21
C ILE A 25 7.01 7.31 47.56
N LEU A 26 8.18 6.68 47.73
CA LEU A 26 8.71 6.33 49.04
C LEU A 26 10.11 6.92 49.20
N LEU A 27 10.12 8.15 49.68
CA LEU A 27 11.24 8.79 50.35
C LEU A 27 11.35 8.15 51.74
N ARG A 28 12.43 7.41 52.01
CA ARG A 28 12.81 7.01 53.37
C ARG A 28 14.16 7.60 53.72
N THR A 29 14.11 8.79 54.27
CA THR A 29 15.15 9.36 55.11
C THR A 29 15.15 8.60 56.44
N ALA A 30 16.25 7.90 56.74
CA ALA A 30 16.52 7.39 58.08
C ALA A 30 17.68 8.20 58.67
N ALA A 31 17.33 9.23 59.43
CA ALA A 31 18.22 9.85 60.38
C ALA A 31 18.40 8.89 61.56
N ALA A 32 19.61 8.41 61.80
CA ALA A 32 20.00 7.77 63.05
C ALA A 32 21.22 8.52 63.58
N PHE A 33 20.94 9.47 64.47
CA PHE A 33 21.90 10.26 65.22
C PHE A 33 21.90 9.70 66.64
N ALA A 34 22.95 8.97 67.07
CA ALA A 34 23.28 8.81 68.49
C ALA A 34 24.64 8.11 68.73
N VAL A 35 25.39 8.66 69.69
CA VAL A 35 26.46 8.06 70.53
C VAL A 35 27.85 7.98 69.86
N ALA A 36 28.99 8.37 70.45
CA ALA A 36 29.37 8.75 71.81
C ALA A 36 30.49 9.80 71.79
N ALA A 37 30.51 10.66 72.80
CA ALA A 37 31.69 11.42 73.20
C ALA A 37 32.74 10.49 73.83
N GLY A 38 34.00 10.70 73.45
CA GLY A 38 35.18 10.18 74.14
C GLY A 38 36.44 10.85 73.59
N PRO A 39 37.19 11.63 74.39
CA PRO A 39 38.37 12.33 73.91
C PRO A 39 39.56 11.35 73.89
N GLY A 40 40.04 11.02 72.69
CA GLY A 40 41.25 10.22 72.49
C GLY A 40 42.32 11.06 71.81
N SER A 41 43.21 11.63 72.61
CA SER A 41 44.45 12.27 72.17
C SER A 41 45.41 11.23 71.57
N ALA A 42 45.94 11.49 70.38
CA ALA A 42 47.37 11.37 70.01
C ALA A 42 47.54 11.08 68.51
N GLY A 43 48.40 11.85 67.86
CA GLY A 43 49.03 11.49 66.58
C GLY A 43 48.57 12.31 65.38
N ALA A 44 48.99 13.56 65.30
CA ALA A 44 49.11 14.25 64.02
C ALA A 44 50.22 13.60 63.19
N GLY A 45 49.86 12.57 62.41
CA GLY A 45 50.62 12.16 61.24
C GLY A 45 49.95 12.78 60.02
N GLU A 46 50.60 13.79 59.45
CA GLU A 46 50.21 14.42 58.18
C GLU A 46 49.91 13.33 57.14
N ALA A 47 48.65 13.20 56.71
CA ALA A 47 48.29 12.30 55.63
C ALA A 47 48.76 12.93 54.31
N ASP A 48 49.91 12.48 53.80
CA ASP A 48 50.48 12.98 52.55
C ASP A 48 49.58 12.59 51.36
N PRO A 49 48.89 13.55 50.72
CA PRO A 49 47.96 13.29 49.62
C PRO A 49 48.65 12.70 48.38
N ARG A 50 49.99 12.68 48.34
CA ARG A 50 50.78 12.06 47.26
C ARG A 50 50.83 10.54 47.33
N LYS A 51 50.42 9.94 48.46
CA LYS A 51 50.35 8.48 48.63
C LYS A 51 48.97 7.90 48.36
N GLU A 52 47.98 8.74 48.03
CA GLU A 52 46.65 8.27 47.67
C GLU A 52 46.66 7.63 46.28
N PRO A 53 46.13 6.39 46.12
CA PRO A 53 46.05 5.75 44.82
C PRO A 53 45.28 6.63 43.82
N PRO A 54 45.79 6.83 42.59
CA PRO A 54 45.13 7.69 41.62
C PRO A 54 43.74 7.14 41.29
N ARG A 55 42.71 7.97 41.46
CA ARG A 55 41.34 7.60 41.06
C ARG A 55 41.25 7.51 39.55
N VAL A 56 40.94 6.32 39.06
CA VAL A 56 40.64 6.07 37.65
C VAL A 56 39.15 5.83 37.47
N GLN A 57 38.56 6.48 36.46
CA GLN A 57 37.19 6.18 36.04
C GLN A 57 37.22 5.14 34.93
N ILE A 58 36.48 4.05 35.14
CA ILE A 58 36.28 3.00 34.14
C ILE A 58 34.82 3.03 33.68
N ALA A 59 34.62 2.97 32.37
CA ALA A 59 33.32 2.81 31.75
C ALA A 59 33.30 1.50 30.96
N LEU A 60 32.30 0.66 31.24
CA LEU A 60 32.07 -0.58 30.51
C LEU A 60 31.47 -0.26 29.14
N VAL A 61 32.17 -0.64 28.07
CA VAL A 61 31.68 -0.48 26.70
C VAL A 61 30.56 -1.49 26.46
N ARG A 62 29.35 -1.01 26.15
CA ARG A 62 28.23 -1.82 25.72
C ARG A 62 28.05 -1.66 24.21
N ALA A 63 27.80 -2.76 23.51
CA ALA A 63 27.47 -2.72 22.09
C ALA A 63 26.29 -1.76 21.87
N ALA A 64 26.48 -0.76 21.01
CA ALA A 64 25.41 0.13 20.64
C ALA A 64 24.38 -0.65 19.82
N ASN A 65 23.11 -0.58 20.21
CA ASN A 65 22.02 -1.04 19.35
C ASN A 65 22.06 -0.17 18.10
N GLY A 66 22.11 -0.79 16.91
CA GLY A 66 22.32 -0.09 15.64
C GLY A 66 21.37 1.10 15.47
N SER A 67 21.86 2.19 14.87
CA SER A 67 21.04 3.36 14.62
C SER A 67 19.95 3.04 13.61
N GLU A 68 18.69 3.23 14.00
CA GLU A 68 17.57 3.12 13.08
C GLU A 68 17.52 4.37 12.19
N GLN A 69 17.77 4.19 10.89
CA GLN A 69 17.74 5.29 9.93
C GLN A 69 16.32 5.44 9.37
N SER A 70 15.75 6.64 9.49
CA SER A 70 14.46 6.96 8.90
C SER A 70 14.66 7.73 7.61
N PHE A 71 13.93 7.32 6.57
CA PHE A 71 13.96 7.94 5.26
C PHE A 71 12.55 8.40 4.89
N THR A 72 12.47 9.56 4.24
CA THR A 72 11.21 10.05 3.67
C THR A 72 11.01 9.44 2.29
N GLY A 73 9.79 9.05 1.99
CA GLY A 73 9.43 8.46 0.70
C GLY A 73 7.94 8.58 0.44
N VAL A 74 7.56 8.51 -0.84
CA VAL A 74 6.16 8.51 -1.25
C VAL A 74 5.77 7.08 -1.60
N ILE A 75 4.72 6.57 -0.96
CA ILE A 75 4.16 5.25 -1.27
C ILE A 75 3.22 5.40 -2.45
N SER A 76 3.45 4.63 -3.50
CA SER A 76 2.56 4.53 -4.66
C SER A 76 2.06 3.09 -4.83
N ALA A 77 0.95 2.92 -5.54
CA ALA A 77 0.44 1.60 -5.86
C ALA A 77 1.48 0.84 -6.70
N ARG A 78 1.77 -0.42 -6.33
CA ARG A 78 2.70 -1.29 -7.07
C ARG A 78 2.29 -1.43 -8.55
N VAL A 79 0.99 -1.47 -8.81
CA VAL A 79 0.40 -1.57 -10.14
C VAL A 79 -0.76 -0.59 -10.19
N GLN A 80 -0.73 0.30 -11.18
CA GLN A 80 -1.82 1.22 -11.47
C GLN A 80 -2.37 0.91 -12.85
N SER A 81 -3.64 0.51 -12.92
CA SER A 81 -4.31 0.22 -14.18
C SER A 81 -5.22 1.39 -14.54
N ASN A 82 -4.91 2.07 -15.64
CA ASN A 82 -5.83 3.05 -16.22
C ASN A 82 -6.87 2.31 -17.08
N LEU A 83 -8.04 2.03 -16.50
CA LEU A 83 -9.08 1.26 -17.16
C LEU A 83 -9.81 2.15 -18.17
N GLY A 84 -9.62 1.84 -19.45
CA GLY A 84 -10.34 2.43 -20.58
C GLY A 84 -11.16 1.38 -21.34
N PHE A 85 -12.10 1.84 -22.15
CA PHE A 85 -12.87 0.97 -23.03
C PHE A 85 -12.04 0.56 -24.24
N ARG A 86 -12.09 -0.73 -24.61
CA ARG A 86 -11.40 -1.24 -25.81
C ARG A 86 -12.04 -0.78 -27.12
N VAL A 87 -13.34 -0.49 -27.07
CA VAL A 87 -14.15 -0.06 -28.21
C VAL A 87 -14.75 1.30 -27.87
N PRO A 88 -14.71 2.28 -28.78
CA PRO A 88 -15.43 3.53 -28.57
C PRO A 88 -16.94 3.26 -28.56
N GLY A 89 -17.65 3.88 -27.63
CA GLY A 89 -19.11 3.71 -27.54
C GLY A 89 -19.68 4.48 -26.36
N LYS A 90 -21.01 4.55 -26.32
CA LYS A 90 -21.75 5.25 -25.27
C LYS A 90 -21.89 4.35 -24.04
N VAL A 91 -21.63 4.88 -22.85
CA VAL A 91 -21.89 4.18 -21.59
C VAL A 91 -23.40 4.15 -21.33
N VAL A 92 -23.96 2.95 -21.18
CA VAL A 92 -25.37 2.72 -20.86
C VAL A 92 -25.57 2.61 -19.35
N GLU A 93 -24.67 1.89 -18.68
CA GLU A 93 -24.76 1.64 -17.24
C GLU A 93 -23.39 1.67 -16.57
N ARG A 94 -23.38 2.09 -15.30
CA ARG A 94 -22.23 2.01 -14.39
C ARG A 94 -22.60 1.10 -13.22
N TYR A 95 -21.79 0.07 -12.99
CA TYR A 95 -22.02 -0.96 -11.96
C TYR A 95 -21.28 -0.71 -10.66
N VAL A 96 -20.28 0.17 -10.66
CA VAL A 96 -19.38 0.43 -9.53
C VAL A 96 -19.19 1.93 -9.34
N ASP A 97 -19.19 2.37 -8.08
CA ASP A 97 -18.93 3.76 -7.72
C ASP A 97 -17.46 4.03 -7.39
N ALA A 98 -17.09 5.31 -7.46
CA ALA A 98 -15.73 5.75 -7.15
C ALA A 98 -15.37 5.43 -5.69
N GLY A 99 -14.20 4.81 -5.50
CA GLY A 99 -13.70 4.41 -4.17
C GLY A 99 -14.11 3.01 -3.72
N GLN A 100 -14.98 2.33 -4.48
CA GLN A 100 -15.35 0.95 -4.19
C GLN A 100 -14.27 -0.04 -4.66
N GLY A 101 -13.97 -1.06 -3.85
CA GLY A 101 -13.02 -2.12 -4.22
C GLY A 101 -13.61 -3.06 -5.28
N VAL A 102 -12.82 -3.43 -6.29
CA VAL A 102 -13.23 -4.29 -7.40
C VAL A 102 -12.29 -5.48 -7.56
N ARG A 103 -12.82 -6.56 -8.13
CA ARG A 103 -12.03 -7.77 -8.44
C ARG A 103 -11.73 -7.87 -9.93
N ALA A 104 -10.69 -8.63 -10.28
CA ALA A 104 -10.38 -8.92 -11.67
C ALA A 104 -11.57 -9.60 -12.37
N GLY A 105 -11.91 -9.14 -13.57
CA GLY A 105 -13.04 -9.66 -14.35
C GLY A 105 -14.41 -9.11 -13.95
N GLN A 106 -14.51 -8.30 -12.88
CA GLN A 106 -15.77 -7.66 -12.51
C GLN A 106 -16.14 -6.58 -13.53
N PRO A 107 -17.36 -6.60 -14.11
CA PRO A 107 -17.84 -5.53 -14.97
C PRO A 107 -17.94 -4.22 -14.20
N LEU A 108 -17.34 -3.16 -14.74
CA LEU A 108 -17.40 -1.83 -14.14
C LEU A 108 -18.49 -0.97 -14.77
N MET A 109 -18.62 -1.08 -16.09
CA MET A 109 -19.53 -0.27 -16.91
C MET A 109 -19.97 -1.09 -18.12
N ARG A 110 -21.17 -0.82 -18.64
CA ARG A 110 -21.70 -1.43 -19.86
C ARG A 110 -21.81 -0.38 -20.95
N LEU A 111 -21.30 -0.72 -22.13
CA LEU A 111 -21.38 0.11 -23.33
C LEU A 111 -22.62 -0.28 -24.15
N ASP A 112 -23.11 0.65 -24.96
CA ASP A 112 -24.16 0.38 -25.95
C ASP A 112 -23.58 -0.48 -27.07
N ASN A 113 -24.15 -1.65 -27.29
CA ASN A 113 -23.67 -2.65 -28.24
C ASN A 113 -24.56 -2.76 -29.48
N LYS A 114 -25.63 -1.96 -29.62
CA LYS A 114 -26.58 -2.07 -30.73
C LYS A 114 -25.92 -2.02 -32.11
N ASP A 115 -25.02 -1.07 -32.33
CA ASP A 115 -24.33 -0.93 -33.62
C ASP A 115 -23.41 -2.12 -33.90
N LEU A 116 -22.79 -2.68 -32.86
CA LEU A 116 -21.95 -3.87 -32.98
C LEU A 116 -22.79 -5.11 -33.29
N ASP A 117 -23.96 -5.25 -32.68
CA ASP A 117 -24.88 -6.35 -32.93
C ASP A 117 -25.42 -6.31 -34.37
N LEU A 118 -25.76 -5.11 -34.86
CA LEU A 118 -26.16 -4.90 -36.25
C LEU A 118 -25.03 -5.24 -37.23
N ALA A 119 -23.80 -4.80 -36.92
CA ALA A 119 -22.64 -5.13 -37.73
C ALA A 119 -22.37 -6.64 -37.74
N LEU A 120 -22.51 -7.32 -36.60
CA LEU A 120 -22.34 -8.76 -36.48
C LEU A 120 -23.38 -9.52 -37.31
N ALA A 121 -24.66 -9.15 -37.20
CA ALA A 121 -25.72 -9.74 -38.01
C ALA A 121 -25.48 -9.56 -39.52
N ALA A 122 -24.99 -8.39 -39.95
CA ALA A 122 -24.63 -8.16 -41.35
C ALA A 122 -23.49 -9.09 -41.82
N LYS A 123 -22.50 -9.36 -40.96
CA LYS A 123 -21.40 -10.29 -41.29
C LYS A 123 -21.87 -11.73 -41.33
N ASP A 124 -22.73 -12.14 -40.41
CA ASP A 124 -23.31 -13.49 -40.41
C ASP A 124 -24.15 -13.74 -41.66
N ASN A 125 -24.94 -12.76 -42.08
CA ASN A 125 -25.70 -12.82 -43.33
C ASN A 125 -24.78 -12.90 -44.56
N ALA A 126 -23.68 -12.15 -44.58
CA ALA A 126 -22.70 -12.22 -45.66
C ALA A 126 -22.06 -13.63 -45.75
N VAL A 127 -21.75 -14.24 -44.60
CA VAL A 127 -21.24 -15.62 -44.55
C VAL A 127 -22.30 -16.61 -45.04
N ALA A 128 -23.57 -16.44 -44.64
CA ALA A 128 -24.65 -17.31 -45.10
C ALA A 128 -24.86 -17.21 -46.63
N ALA A 129 -24.85 -16.00 -47.18
CA ALA A 129 -24.96 -15.77 -48.62
C ALA A 129 -23.79 -16.39 -49.38
N ALA A 130 -22.55 -16.24 -48.89
CA ALA A 130 -21.38 -16.86 -49.50
C ALA A 130 -21.45 -18.40 -49.48
N ARG A 131 -21.95 -18.99 -48.39
CA ARG A 131 -22.17 -20.45 -48.29
C ARG A 131 -23.24 -20.92 -49.28
N ALA A 132 -24.34 -20.19 -49.41
CA ALA A 132 -25.39 -20.51 -50.37
C ALA A 132 -24.87 -20.43 -51.82
N ALA A 133 -24.12 -19.40 -52.15
CA ALA A 133 -23.48 -19.26 -53.46
C ALA A 133 -22.50 -20.41 -53.75
N ALA A 134 -21.66 -20.79 -52.77
CA ALA A 134 -20.74 -21.91 -52.91
C ALA A 134 -21.48 -23.24 -53.15
N ALA A 135 -22.56 -23.49 -52.41
CA ALA A 135 -23.39 -24.68 -52.59
C ALA A 135 -24.06 -24.72 -53.97
N GLN A 136 -24.55 -23.57 -54.45
CA GLN A 136 -25.14 -23.44 -55.78
C GLN A 136 -24.12 -23.73 -56.87
N THR A 137 -22.93 -23.12 -56.81
CA THR A 137 -21.85 -23.35 -57.77
C THR A 137 -21.43 -24.82 -57.80
N ALA A 138 -21.32 -25.48 -56.64
CA ALA A 138 -20.99 -26.90 -56.58
C ALA A 138 -22.08 -27.79 -57.22
N ALA A 139 -23.36 -27.44 -57.02
CA ALA A 139 -24.47 -28.15 -57.64
C ALA A 139 -24.50 -27.96 -59.17
N ASP A 140 -24.21 -26.75 -59.65
CA ASP A 140 -24.14 -26.43 -61.08
C ASP A 140 -22.95 -27.12 -61.76
N GLU A 141 -21.77 -27.15 -61.11
CA GLU A 141 -20.62 -27.92 -61.57
C GLU A 141 -20.96 -29.42 -61.74
N ALA A 142 -21.57 -30.02 -60.72
CA ALA A 142 -21.98 -31.43 -60.75
C ALA A 142 -23.08 -31.71 -61.81
N ARG A 143 -23.85 -30.70 -62.20
CA ARG A 143 -24.81 -30.81 -63.31
C ARG A 143 -24.09 -30.79 -64.65
N TYR A 144 -23.21 -29.81 -64.87
CA TYR A 144 -22.50 -29.66 -66.15
C TYR A 144 -21.57 -30.83 -66.43
N SER A 145 -20.87 -31.36 -65.42
CA SER A 145 -20.01 -32.54 -65.59
C SER A 145 -20.79 -33.78 -66.07
N ARG A 146 -22.00 -33.99 -65.54
CA ARG A 146 -22.89 -35.10 -65.96
C ARG A 146 -23.43 -34.93 -67.38
N LEU A 147 -23.64 -33.69 -67.84
CA LEU A 147 -24.08 -33.43 -69.22
C LEU A 147 -22.95 -33.68 -70.22
N VAL A 148 -21.74 -33.22 -69.90
CA VAL A 148 -20.56 -33.46 -70.74
C VAL A 148 -20.24 -34.96 -70.85
N ALA A 149 -20.39 -35.74 -69.77
CA ALA A 149 -20.14 -37.18 -69.80
C ALA A 149 -21.17 -37.99 -70.62
N LYS A 150 -22.32 -37.41 -70.96
CA LYS A 150 -23.42 -38.07 -71.68
C LYS A 150 -23.53 -37.68 -73.16
N GLY A 151 -22.80 -36.66 -73.60
CA GLY A 151 -22.71 -36.22 -75.01
C GLY A 151 -21.40 -36.70 -75.63
#